data_AF-A0A926HKQ1-F1
#
_entry.id   AF-A0A926HKQ1-F1
#
_cell.length_a   1.000
_cell.length_b   1.000
_cell.length_c   1.000
_cell.angle_alpha   90.00
_cell.angle_beta   90.00
_cell.angle_gamma   90.00
#
_symmetry.space_group_name_H-M   'P 1'
#
loop_
_entity.id
_entity.type
_entity.pdbx_description
1 polymer ?
#
loop_
_entity_poly.entity_id
_entity_poly.type
_entity_poly.pdbx_seq_one_letter_code
_entity_poly.pdbx_strand_id
1 'polypeptide(L)' 'MEGVTIIKDETHNKRYVQIDMELLEDNESVEDLIDVLIIHMRKDEETYTLEEVEEALRKSGKL' A
#
# COMPACT_ATOMS: atom_id res chain seq x y z
N MET A 1 10.09 -8.69 3.28
CA MET A 1 9.87 -9.63 2.16
C MET A 1 11.07 -9.48 1.24
N GLU A 2 11.60 -10.59 0.73
CA GLU A 2 12.73 -10.56 -0.21
C GLU A 2 12.33 -9.75 -1.45
N GLY A 3 13.19 -8.83 -1.90
CA GLY A 3 13.05 -8.18 -3.22
C GLY A 3 12.53 -6.76 -3.32
N VAL A 4 11.95 -6.17 -2.26
CA VAL A 4 11.45 -4.77 -2.31
C VAL A 4 12.04 -3.96 -1.17
N THR A 5 12.82 -2.93 -1.52
CA THR A 5 13.42 -1.99 -0.56
C THR A 5 12.98 -0.57 -0.84
N ILE A 6 12.37 0.08 0.15
CA ILE A 6 12.02 1.50 0.08
C ILE A 6 13.19 2.32 0.61
N ILE A 7 13.77 3.13 -0.26
CA ILE A 7 14.88 4.02 0.07
C ILE A 7 14.29 5.40 0.42
N LYS A 8 14.59 5.83 1.64
CA LYS A 8 14.20 7.14 2.17
C LYS A 8 15.34 8.13 2.05
N ASP A 9 15.02 9.41 1.92
CA ASP A 9 15.99 10.49 1.99
C ASP A 9 16.36 10.86 3.44
N GLU A 10 17.25 11.83 3.60
CA GLU A 10 17.73 12.32 4.90
C GLU A 10 16.60 12.91 5.77
N THR A 11 15.53 13.37 5.14
CA THR A 11 14.32 13.88 5.80
C THR A 11 13.27 12.80 6.06
N HIS A 12 13.63 11.52 5.90
CA HIS A 12 12.76 10.35 6.01
C HIS A 12 11.62 10.29 4.99
N ASN A 13 11.65 11.11 3.94
CA ASN A 13 10.68 11.05 2.86
C ASN A 13 11.05 9.91 1.89
N LYS A 14 10.04 9.17 1.44
CA LYS A 14 10.20 8.06 0.47
C LYS A 14 10.63 8.67 -0.87
N ARG A 15 11.78 8.25 -1.41
CA ARG A 15 12.33 8.84 -2.63
C ARG A 15 12.55 7.85 -3.76
N TYR A 16 12.96 6.61 -3.42
CA TYR A 16 13.18 5.56 -4.41
C TYR A 16 12.62 4.23 -3.92
N VAL A 17 12.22 3.39 -4.87
CA VAL A 17 11.89 2.00 -4.64
C VAL A 17 12.89 1.17 -5.44
N GLN A 18 13.59 0.27 -4.75
CA GLN A 18 14.42 -0.74 -5.39
C GLN A 18 13.62 -2.04 -5.46
N ILE A 19 13.55 -2.61 -6.66
CA ILE A 19 12.88 -3.87 -6.94
C ILE A 19 13.91 -4.80 -7.56
N ASP A 20 14.10 -5.96 -6.94
CA ASP A 20 14.95 -7.00 -7.50
C ASP A 20 14.14 -7.76 -8.56
N MET A 21 14.40 -7.44 -9.83
CA MET A 21 13.65 -7.95 -10.98
C MET A 21 13.75 -9.47 -11.14
N GLU A 22 14.76 -10.11 -10.56
CA GLU A 22 14.93 -11.57 -10.52
C GLU A 22 13.83 -12.27 -9.72
N LEU A 23 13.11 -11.53 -8.87
CA LEU A 23 11.99 -12.05 -8.07
C LEU A 23 10.62 -11.80 -8.72
N LEU A 24 10.58 -11.15 -9.90
CA LEU A 24 9.37 -10.92 -10.68
C LEU A 24 9.25 -11.96 -11.81
N GLU A 25 9.36 -13.25 -11.47
CA GLU A 25 9.33 -14.33 -12.47
C GLU A 25 7.92 -14.63 -12.98
N ASP A 26 6.87 -14.25 -12.24
CA ASP A 26 5.47 -14.46 -12.61
C ASP A 26 4.57 -13.22 -12.35
N ASN A 27 3.35 -13.26 -12.90
CA ASN A 27 2.38 -12.18 -12.74
C ASN A 27 1.94 -11.99 -11.28
N GLU A 28 1.93 -13.06 -10.48
CA GLU A 28 1.56 -13.02 -9.06
C GLU A 28 2.54 -12.16 -8.26
N SER A 29 3.85 -12.30 -8.53
CA SER A 29 4.89 -11.47 -7.91
C SER A 29 4.77 -9.98 -8.25
N VAL A 30 4.21 -9.65 -9.42
CA VAL A 30 3.93 -8.25 -9.83
C VAL A 30 2.71 -7.70 -9.10
N GLU A 31 1.66 -8.50 -8.93
CA GLU A 31 0.48 -8.12 -8.14
C GLU A 31 0.85 -7.86 -6.67
N ASP A 32 1.61 -8.76 -6.07
CA ASP A 32 2.11 -8.62 -4.69
C ASP A 32 2.96 -7.34 -4.50
N LEU A 33 3.81 -7.03 -5.48
CA LEU A 33 4.59 -5.79 -5.48
C LEU A 33 3.69 -4.55 -5.50
N ILE A 34 2.67 -4.54 -6.37
CA ILE A 34 1.72 -3.43 -6.48
C ILE A 34 0.95 -3.25 -5.18
N ASP A 35 0.48 -4.34 -4.58
CA ASP A 35 -0.23 -4.32 -3.29
C ASP A 35 0.64 -3.74 -2.18
N VAL A 36 1.91 -4.15 -2.10
CA VAL A 36 2.86 -3.61 -1.11
C VAL A 36 3.06 -2.11 -1.28
N LEU A 37 3.18 -1.63 -2.51
CA LEU A 37 3.32 -0.20 -2.79
C LEU A 37 2.07 0.56 -2.34
N ILE A 38 0.88 0.05 -2.66
CA ILE A 38 -0.40 0.65 -2.24
C ILE A 38 -0.50 0.70 -0.72
N ILE A 39 -0.23 -0.42 -0.03
CA ILE A 39 -0.26 -0.49 1.45
C ILE A 39 0.72 0.52 2.04
N HIS A 40 1.94 0.62 1.50
CA HIS A 40 2.91 1.58 1.98
C HIS A 40 2.52 3.03 1.73
N MET A 41 1.85 3.33 0.62
CA MET A 41 1.33 4.67 0.34
C MET A 41 0.22 5.05 1.32
N ARG A 42 -0.61 4.07 1.72
CA ARG A 42 -1.74 4.26 2.63
C ARG A 42 -1.39 4.17 4.12
N LYS A 43 -0.15 3.84 4.48
CA LYS A 43 0.26 3.62 5.87
C LYS A 43 -0.01 4.80 6.81
N ASP A 44 0.01 6.01 6.28
CA ASP A 44 -0.20 7.24 7.03
C ASP A 44 -1.61 7.84 6.82
N GLU A 45 -2.50 7.12 6.11
CA GLU A 45 -3.91 7.52 5.93
C GLU A 45 -4.71 7.27 7.22
N GLU A 46 -5.77 8.07 7.43
CA GLU A 46 -6.70 7.85 8.54
C GLU A 46 -7.34 6.47 8.42
N THR A 47 -7.30 5.71 9.51
CA THR A 47 -7.96 4.41 9.60
C THR A 47 -9.32 4.58 10.25
N TYR A 48 -10.35 4.03 9.63
CA TYR A 48 -11.71 4.01 10.17
C TYR A 48 -12.07 2.58 10.56
N THR A 49 -12.82 2.45 11.64
CA THR A 49 -13.46 1.19 12.02
C THR A 49 -14.55 0.81 11.03
N LEU A 50 -14.89 -0.48 10.97
CA LEU A 50 -15.98 -0.94 10.11
C LEU A 50 -17.30 -0.23 10.44
N GLU A 51 -17.59 -0.01 11.72
CA GLU A 51 -18.81 0.63 12.20
C GLU A 51 -18.94 2.08 11.71
N GLU A 52 -17.84 2.86 11.75
CA GLU A 52 -17.79 4.23 11.23
C GLU A 52 -18.04 4.27 9.72
N VAL A 53 -17.47 3.31 8.99
CA VAL A 53 -17.67 3.19 7.54
C VAL A 53 -19.12 2.80 7.21
N GLU A 54 -19.70 1.85 7.93
CA GLU A 54 -21.09 1.43 7.74
C GLU A 54 -22.08 2.57 8.03
N GLU A 55 -21.87 3.32 9.11
CA GLU A 55 -22.72 4.47 9.44
C GLU A 55 -22.64 5.56 8.36
N ALA A 56 -21.43 5.86 7.87
CA ALA A 56 -21.23 6.81 6.79
C ALA A 56 -21.91 6.37 5.49
N LEU A 57 -21.82 5.08 5.14
CA LEU A 57 -22.44 4.54 3.93
C LEU A 57 -23.98 4.57 4.01
N ARG A 58 -24.57 4.22 5.16
CA ARG A 58 -26.02 4.32 5.39
C ARG A 58 -26.52 5.75 5.27
N LYS A 59 -25.80 6.71 5.88
CA LYS A 59 -26.12 8.15 5.75
C LYS A 59 -26.06 8.63 4.30
N SER A 60 -25.14 8.07 3.51
CA SER A 60 -25.01 8.37 2.07
C SER A 60 -26.00 7.62 1.16
N GLY A 61 -26.81 6.69 1.72
CA GLY A 61 -27.75 5.87 0.96
C GLY A 61 -27.11 4.81 0.05
N LYS A 62 -25.83 4.47 0.30
CA LYS A 62 -25.06 3.49 -0.48
C LYS A 62 -24.99 2.11 0.19
N LEU A 63 -25.63 1.97 1.35
CA LEU A 63 -25.79 0.76 2.14
C LEU A 63 -27.20 0.74 2.75
#